data_AF-A0A2P6P809-F1
#
_entry.id   AF-A0A2P6P809-F1
#
_cell.length_a   1.000
_cell.length_b   1.000
_cell.length_c   1.000
_cell.angle_alpha   90.00
_cell.angle_beta   90.00
_cell.angle_gamma   90.00
#
_symmetry.space_group_name_H-M   'P 1'
#
loop_
_entity.id
_entity.type
_entity.pdbx_description
1 polymer ?
#
loop_
_entity_poly.entity_id
_entity_poly.type
_entity_poly.pdbx_seq_one_letter_code
_entity_poly.pdbx_strand_id
1 'polypeptide(L)'
;MHMQLALYNHPFERILVDTMGGAVSFLLSGMSPRTSIFFFSFATIKALDDHSGVCNFPWHPFHDLFRNNSLYHDVHHQLSGTKFNFSQPFFVFWDRILGTYHMPSSAEDELNKEAKNK
;
A
#
# COMPACT_ATOMS: atom_id res chain seq x y z
N MET A 1 -12.28 11.39 -17.27
CA MET A 1 -11.25 11.23 -16.23
C MET A 1 -11.89 10.46 -15.07
N HIS A 2 -11.73 9.14 -15.02
CA HIS A 2 -12.33 8.30 -13.97
C HIS A 2 -11.31 8.05 -12.86
N MET A 3 -11.67 8.48 -11.66
CA MET A 3 -10.90 8.38 -10.43
C MET A 3 -11.33 7.11 -9.69
N GLN A 4 -10.43 6.14 -9.54
CA GLN A 4 -10.49 5.20 -8.41
C GLN A 4 -9.35 5.52 -7.42
N LEU A 5 -9.81 6.15 -6.33
CA LEU A 5 -9.33 6.30 -4.94
C LEU A 5 -7.86 6.52 -4.55
N ALA A 6 -6.85 6.35 -5.40
CA ALA A 6 -5.47 6.66 -4.95
C ALA A 6 -4.39 6.83 -6.02
N LEU A 7 -4.63 6.36 -7.25
CA LEU A 7 -3.57 6.29 -8.28
C LEU A 7 -3.87 7.26 -9.41
N TYR A 8 -2.91 8.12 -9.76
CA TYR A 8 -2.97 9.01 -10.92
C TYR A 8 -2.17 8.41 -12.08
N ASN A 9 -2.77 7.45 -12.80
CA ASN A 9 -2.19 6.84 -14.00
C ASN A 9 -3.01 7.16 -15.26
N HIS A 10 -2.36 7.14 -16.43
CA HIS A 10 -3.02 7.29 -17.72
C HIS A 10 -3.99 6.11 -17.97
N PRO A 11 -5.16 6.29 -18.62
CA PRO A 11 -6.15 5.21 -18.80
C PRO A 11 -5.60 3.93 -19.43
N PHE A 12 -4.65 4.04 -20.37
CA PHE A 12 -3.99 2.89 -20.99
C PHE A 12 -3.08 2.12 -20.02
N GLU A 13 -2.31 2.84 -19.20
CA GLU A 13 -1.43 2.22 -18.20
C GLU A 13 -2.26 1.44 -17.19
N ARG A 14 -3.43 1.97 -16.78
CA ARG A 14 -4.36 1.27 -15.89
C ARG A 14 -4.90 -0.02 -16.50
N ILE A 15 -5.33 0.00 -17.77
CA ILE A 15 -5.86 -1.20 -18.42
C ILE A 15 -4.76 -2.27 -18.51
N LEU A 16 -3.55 -1.88 -18.90
CA LEU A 16 -2.46 -2.81 -19.10
C LEU A 16 -1.96 -3.35 -17.75
N VAL A 17 -1.71 -2.49 -16.77
CA VAL A 17 -1.10 -2.90 -15.50
C VAL A 17 -2.13 -3.48 -14.54
N ASP A 18 -3.26 -2.80 -14.33
CA ASP A 18 -4.23 -3.19 -13.30
C ASP A 18 -5.18 -4.28 -13.81
N THR A 19 -5.76 -4.11 -15.01
CA THR A 19 -6.74 -5.08 -15.54
C THR A 19 -6.06 -6.34 -16.04
N MET A 20 -4.99 -6.24 -16.84
CA MET A 20 -4.30 -7.45 -17.31
C MET A 20 -3.53 -8.12 -16.18
N GLY A 21 -2.89 -7.36 -15.28
CA GLY A 21 -2.23 -7.92 -14.10
C GLY A 21 -3.21 -8.68 -13.19
N GLY A 22 -4.39 -8.11 -12.94
CA GLY A 22 -5.47 -8.76 -12.21
C GLY A 22 -5.99 -10.02 -12.92
N ALA A 23 -6.22 -9.95 -14.24
CA ALA A 23 -6.69 -11.08 -15.04
C ALA A 23 -5.68 -12.23 -15.07
N VAL A 24 -4.39 -11.92 -15.28
CA VAL A 24 -3.31 -12.91 -15.24
C VAL A 24 -3.22 -13.54 -13.85
N SER A 25 -3.28 -12.74 -12.79
CA SER A 25 -3.27 -13.24 -11.41
C SER A 25 -4.45 -14.17 -11.13
N PHE A 26 -5.65 -13.82 -11.59
CA PHE A 26 -6.83 -14.68 -11.49
C PHE A 26 -6.60 -16.03 -12.17
N LEU A 27 -6.17 -16.00 -13.44
CA LEU A 27 -5.94 -17.22 -14.23
C LEU A 27 -4.85 -18.11 -13.65
N LEU A 28 -3.73 -17.53 -13.20
CA LEU A 28 -2.60 -18.28 -12.67
C LEU A 28 -2.83 -18.80 -11.23
N SER A 29 -3.67 -18.12 -10.44
CA SER A 29 -3.94 -18.51 -9.06
C SER A 29 -4.70 -19.84 -8.92
N GLY A 30 -5.39 -20.29 -9.98
CA GLY A 30 -6.26 -21.47 -9.95
C GLY A 30 -7.46 -21.34 -9.00
N MET A 31 -7.74 -20.13 -8.50
CA MET A 31 -8.86 -19.89 -7.59
C MET A 31 -10.21 -20.07 -8.30
N SER A 32 -11.20 -20.56 -7.55
CA SER A 32 -12.59 -20.54 -8.04
C SER A 32 -13.07 -19.10 -8.21
N PRO A 33 -14.00 -18.79 -9.15
CA PRO A 33 -14.53 -17.44 -9.33
C PRO A 33 -15.05 -16.82 -8.02
N ARG A 34 -15.67 -17.62 -7.15
CA ARG A 34 -16.17 -17.16 -5.84
C ARG A 34 -15.02 -16.73 -4.93
N THR A 35 -13.98 -17.56 -4.80
CA THR A 35 -12.79 -17.26 -3.99
C THR A 35 -12.09 -16.01 -4.49
N SER A 36 -11.98 -15.85 -5.81
CA SER A 36 -11.34 -14.69 -6.42
C SER A 36 -12.12 -13.41 -6.17
N ILE A 37 -13.45 -13.43 -6.24
CA ILE A 37 -14.27 -12.27 -5.88
C ILE A 37 -13.95 -11.83 -4.45
N PHE A 38 -13.97 -12.75 -3.48
CA PHE A 38 -13.62 -12.42 -2.10
C PHE A 38 -12.20 -11.86 -1.97
N PHE A 39 -11.23 -12.51 -2.61
CA PHE A 39 -9.83 -12.09 -2.55
C PHE A 39 -9.60 -10.70 -3.15
N PHE A 40 -10.10 -10.43 -4.36
CA PHE A 40 -9.94 -9.13 -5.01
C PHE A 40 -10.71 -8.04 -4.28
N SER A 41 -11.92 -8.32 -3.77
CA SER A 41 -12.64 -7.35 -2.93
C SER A 41 -11.85 -7.01 -1.66
N PHE A 42 -11.28 -8.01 -0.99
CA PHE A 42 -10.43 -7.80 0.19
C PHE A 42 -9.18 -6.99 -0.14
N ALA A 43 -8.50 -7.31 -1.25
CA ALA A 43 -7.32 -6.59 -1.73
C ALA A 43 -7.64 -5.12 -2.05
N THR A 44 -8.79 -4.86 -2.69
CA THR A 44 -9.25 -3.49 -2.94
C THR A 44 -9.49 -2.74 -1.63
N ILE A 45 -10.19 -3.34 -0.66
CA ILE A 45 -10.42 -2.69 0.64
C ILE A 45 -9.10 -2.37 1.34
N LYS A 46 -8.13 -3.29 1.33
CA LYS A 46 -6.80 -3.06 1.89
C LYS A 46 -6.06 -1.92 1.19
N ALA A 47 -6.13 -1.86 -0.14
CA ALA A 47 -5.52 -0.76 -0.90
C ALA A 47 -6.16 0.60 -0.54
N LEU A 48 -7.47 0.65 -0.33
CA LEU A 48 -8.14 1.86 0.14
C LEU A 48 -7.67 2.26 1.54
N ASP A 49 -7.58 1.31 2.46
CA ASP A 49 -7.08 1.54 3.83
C ASP A 49 -5.69 2.20 3.82
N ASP A 50 -4.76 1.63 3.05
CA ASP A 50 -3.37 2.10 2.98
C ASP A 50 -3.21 3.53 2.42
N HIS A 51 -4.18 4.02 1.66
CA HIS A 51 -4.13 5.36 1.05
C HIS A 51 -5.12 6.36 1.67
N SER A 52 -6.12 5.88 2.42
CA SER A 52 -7.12 6.74 3.04
C SER A 52 -6.63 7.41 4.33
N GLY A 53 -5.50 6.96 4.89
CA GLY A 53 -4.94 7.52 6.11
C GLY A 53 -5.86 7.40 7.33
N VAL A 54 -6.88 6.53 7.29
CA VAL A 54 -7.85 6.32 8.38
C VAL A 54 -7.17 5.49 9.48
N CYS A 55 -6.13 6.05 10.07
CA CYS A 55 -5.25 5.37 11.02
C CYS A 55 -5.80 5.39 12.47
N ASN A 56 -7.01 5.92 12.69
CA ASN A 56 -7.47 6.35 14.02
C ASN A 56 -8.73 5.63 14.56
N PHE A 57 -8.99 4.39 14.15
CA PHE A 57 -9.96 3.55 14.89
C PHE A 57 -9.20 2.64 15.87
N PRO A 58 -9.58 2.59 17.16
CA PRO A 58 -8.83 1.86 18.19
C PRO A 58 -8.77 0.33 18.00
N TRP A 59 -9.49 -0.21 17.02
CA TRP A 59 -9.48 -1.62 16.61
C TRP A 59 -9.50 -1.71 15.09
N HIS A 60 -8.33 -1.54 14.46
CA HIS A 60 -8.20 -1.64 13.01
C HIS A 60 -7.54 -2.99 12.63
N PRO A 61 -8.32 -4.05 12.35
CA PRO A 61 -7.77 -5.40 12.19
C PRO A 61 -6.77 -5.52 11.04
N PHE A 62 -6.85 -4.64 10.04
CA PHE A 62 -5.87 -4.58 8.96
C PHE A 62 -4.50 -4.10 9.45
N HIS A 63 -4.42 -3.20 10.42
CA HIS A 63 -3.15 -2.72 10.96
C HIS A 63 -2.51 -3.73 11.91
N ASP A 64 -3.34 -4.51 12.62
CA ASP A 64 -2.86 -5.59 13.49
C ASP A 64 -2.31 -6.77 12.68
N LEU A 65 -2.98 -7.11 11.57
CA LEU A 65 -2.59 -8.22 10.69
C LEU A 65 -1.49 -7.83 9.69
N PHE A 66 -1.52 -6.60 9.18
CA PHE A 66 -0.63 -6.13 8.13
C PHE A 66 0.14 -4.89 8.58
N ARG A 67 1.47 -5.02 8.64
CA ARG A 67 2.36 -3.94 9.09
C ARG A 67 2.71 -2.93 8.00
N ASN A 68 2.14 -3.07 6.80
CA ASN A 68 2.28 -2.13 5.67
C ASN A 68 1.09 -1.17 5.62
N ASN A 69 0.88 -0.44 6.70
CA ASN A 69 -0.25 0.48 6.85
C ASN A 69 -0.03 1.82 6.12
N SER A 70 -0.95 2.76 6.31
CA SER A 70 -0.86 4.10 5.71
C SER A 70 0.40 4.88 6.11
N LEU A 71 0.91 4.76 7.35
CA LEU A 71 2.17 5.41 7.76
C LEU A 71 3.38 4.83 7.04
N TYR A 72 3.41 3.51 6.88
CA TYR A 72 4.42 2.83 6.08
C TYR A 72 4.42 3.33 4.64
N HIS A 73 3.23 3.49 4.05
CA HIS A 73 3.08 3.99 2.70
C HIS A 73 3.39 5.48 2.56
N ASP A 74 3.08 6.28 3.58
CA ASP A 74 3.40 7.72 3.60
C ASP A 74 4.91 7.95 3.53
N VAL A 75 5.71 7.17 4.27
CA VAL A 75 7.19 7.21 4.16
C VAL A 75 7.65 7.00 2.73
N HIS A 76 7.05 6.06 1.99
CA HIS A 76 7.42 5.82 0.60
C HIS A 76 7.19 7.05 -0.30
N HIS A 77 6.11 7.80 -0.06
CA HIS A 77 5.78 9.02 -0.82
C HIS A 77 6.59 10.24 -0.40
N GLN A 78 7.23 10.23 0.77
CA GLN A 78 8.12 11.31 1.17
C GLN A 78 9.35 11.36 0.24
N LEU A 79 9.76 12.56 -0.17
CA LEU A 79 10.91 12.76 -1.08
C LEU A 79 12.18 12.03 -0.62
N SER A 80 12.44 12.00 0.70
CA SER A 80 13.57 11.29 1.30
C SER A 80 13.33 9.79 1.53
N GLY A 81 12.07 9.33 1.49
CA GLY A 81 11.65 7.97 1.82
C GLY A 81 11.31 7.08 0.61
N THR A 82 11.38 7.61 -0.62
CA THR A 82 11.22 6.85 -1.89
C THR A 82 12.13 5.63 -2.05
N LYS A 83 13.16 5.48 -1.22
CA LYS A 83 14.08 4.33 -1.20
C LYS A 83 13.63 3.18 -0.30
N PHE A 84 12.50 3.34 0.39
CA PHE A 84 11.99 2.40 1.37
C PHE A 84 10.55 2.02 1.06
N ASN A 85 10.10 0.92 1.67
CA ASN A 85 8.70 0.53 1.79
C ASN A 85 7.96 0.20 0.47
N PHE A 86 8.53 -0.68 -0.34
CA PHE A 86 7.98 -1.02 -1.67
C PHE A 86 6.86 -2.07 -1.65
N SER A 87 6.76 -2.86 -0.58
CA SER A 87 5.86 -4.01 -0.50
C SER A 87 4.43 -3.57 -0.21
N GLN A 88 3.61 -3.63 -1.25
CA GLN A 88 2.15 -3.57 -1.19
C GLN A 88 1.58 -4.83 -1.86
N PRO A 89 0.36 -5.29 -1.51
CA PRO A 89 -0.60 -4.66 -0.61
C PRO A 89 -0.74 -5.32 0.77
N PHE A 90 -0.12 -6.48 1.04
CA PHE A 90 -0.35 -7.22 2.30
C PHE A 90 0.86 -7.33 3.23
N PHE A 91 2.04 -7.73 2.74
CA PHE A 91 3.14 -8.10 3.62
C PHE A 91 4.39 -7.30 3.32
N VAL A 92 5.11 -6.91 4.38
CA VAL A 92 6.43 -6.23 4.32
C VAL A 92 7.58 -7.21 4.09
N PHE A 93 7.27 -8.44 3.66
CA PHE A 93 8.22 -9.55 3.60
C PHE A 93 9.44 -9.22 2.74
N TRP A 94 9.20 -8.68 1.54
CA TRP A 94 10.28 -8.34 0.61
C TRP A 94 11.13 -7.18 1.12
N ASP A 95 10.52 -6.15 1.70
CA ASP A 95 11.29 -5.04 2.29
C ASP A 95 12.15 -5.46 3.47
N ARG A 96 11.72 -6.46 4.25
CA ARG A 96 12.54 -7.02 5.33
C ARG A 96 13.72 -7.82 4.80
N ILE A 97 13.52 -8.59 3.74
CA ILE A 97 14.61 -9.39 3.15
C ILE A 97 15.63 -8.49 2.46
N LEU A 98 15.16 -7.45 1.76
CA LEU A 98 16.00 -6.56 0.97
C LEU A 98 16.53 -5.36 1.77
N GLY A 99 16.16 -5.24 3.05
CA GLY A 99 16.63 -4.17 3.94
C GLY A 99 16.02 -2.79 3.63
N THR A 100 14.88 -2.74 2.95
CA THR A 100 14.18 -1.51 2.55
C THR A 100 12.98 -1.20 3.46
N TYR A 101 12.82 -1.92 4.58
CA TYR A 101 11.75 -1.67 5.56
C TYR A 101 12.09 -0.49 6.47
N HIS A 102 11.20 0.51 6.51
CA HIS A 102 11.30 1.68 7.37
C HIS A 102 9.94 2.02 7.98
N MET A 103 9.88 2.32 9.27
CA MET A 103 8.68 2.88 9.90
C MET A 103 9.06 4.21 10.51
N PRO A 104 8.19 5.23 10.39
CA PRO A 104 8.47 6.51 11.00
C PRO A 104 8.56 6.33 12.53
N SER A 105 9.72 6.65 13.10
CA SER A 105 9.91 6.66 14.55
C SER A 105 9.42 8.02 15.03
N SER A 106 8.48 8.04 15.98
CA SER A 106 7.80 9.27 16.42
C SER A 106 8.76 10.35 16.97
N ALA A 107 10.02 10.02 17.25
CA ALA A 107 11.00 10.96 17.78
C ALA A 107 11.94 11.55 16.71
N GLU A 108 12.37 10.76 15.72
CA GLU A 108 13.35 11.24 14.71
C GLU A 108 12.69 12.03 13.58
N ASP A 109 11.43 11.73 13.26
CA ASP A 109 10.70 12.41 12.19
C ASP A 109 10.15 13.78 12.60
N GLU A 110 9.84 13.99 13.88
CA GLU A 110 9.49 15.32 14.42
C GLU A 110 10.72 16.24 14.41
N LEU A 111 11.88 15.74 14.83
CA LEU A 111 13.15 16.47 14.79
C LEU A 111 13.55 16.86 13.36
N ASN A 112 13.37 15.96 12.39
CA ASN A 112 13.66 16.25 10.98
C ASN A 112 12.63 17.17 10.31
N LYS A 113 11.36 17.14 10.74
CA LYS A 113 10.33 18.10 10.30
C LYS A 113 10.60 19.51 10.84
N GLU A 114 11.01 19.65 12.09
CA GLU A 114 11.40 20.95 12.67
C GLU A 114 12.68 21.50 12.03
N ALA A 115 13.66 20.64 11.73
CA ALA A 115 14.91 21.05 11.10
C ALA A 115 14.75 21.49 9.63
N LYS A 116 13.75 20.97 8.90
CA LYS A 116 13.44 21.38 7.52
C LYS A 116 12.53 22.60 7.42
N ASN A 117 11.86 22.99 8.50
CA ASN A 117 10.97 24.14 8.58
C ASN A 117 11.61 25.38 9.25
N LYS A 118 12.91 25.33 9.55
CA LYS A 118 13.76 26.48 9.91
C LYS A 118 14.69 26.81 8.75
#